data_AF-A0A814ADF0-F1
#
_entry.id   AF-A0A814ADF0-F1
#
_cell.length_a   1.000
_cell.length_b   1.000
_cell.length_c   1.000
_cell.angle_alpha   90.00
_cell.angle_beta   90.00
_cell.angle_gamma   90.00
#
_symmetry.space_group_name_H-M   'P 1'
#
loop_
_entity.id
_entity.type
_entity.pdbx_description
1 polymer ?
#
loop_
_entity_poly.entity_id
_entity_poly.type
_entity_poly.pdbx_seq_one_letter_code
_entity_poly.pdbx_strand_id
1 'polypeptide(L)'
;MINTLQDVLALIQESIKDTDEELPLSNLNFAVTDSCQLLAVRFSSIDEFEPPSLYYSTKAGPVLNRKYPDHPDGKEEIPKTAMRATHEHGKHVIVASEPNTYNTKDWHLVPSTSFVLIDKNLNVTVEKIQL
;
A
#
# COMPACT_ATOMS: atom_id res chain seq x y z
N MET A 1 16.78 0.95 -0.63
CA MET A 1 15.37 1.42 -0.59
C MET A 1 15.17 2.39 0.55
N ILE A 2 15.44 2.01 1.81
CA ILE A 2 15.42 2.96 2.96
C ILE A 2 16.36 4.14 2.72
N ASN A 3 17.61 3.88 2.32
CA ASN A 3 18.58 4.94 2.00
C ASN A 3 18.05 5.86 0.90
N THR A 4 17.42 5.33 -0.15
CA THR A 4 16.89 6.13 -1.25
C THR A 4 15.81 7.11 -0.81
N LEU A 5 14.91 6.69 0.10
CA LEU A 5 13.89 7.59 0.63
C LEU A 5 14.53 8.70 1.49
N GLN A 6 15.48 8.34 2.35
CA GLN A 6 16.24 9.29 3.16
C GLN A 6 17.03 10.28 2.28
N ASP A 7 17.68 9.79 1.22
CA ASP A 7 18.45 10.59 0.27
C ASP A 7 17.54 11.60 -0.46
N VAL A 8 16.35 11.18 -0.90
CA VAL A 8 15.38 12.08 -1.54
C VAL A 8 14.87 13.13 -0.56
N LEU A 9 14.57 12.75 0.68
CA LEU A 9 14.12 13.70 1.70
C LEU A 9 15.22 14.71 2.06
N ALA A 10 16.46 14.26 2.20
CA ALA A 10 17.62 15.12 2.42
C ALA A 10 17.82 16.09 1.24
N LEU A 11 17.68 15.62 0.00
CA LEU A 11 17.77 16.46 -1.20
C LEU A 11 16.67 17.53 -1.24
N ILE A 12 15.43 17.17 -0.90
CA ILE A 12 14.31 18.12 -0.82
C ILE A 12 14.61 19.20 0.24
N GLN A 13 15.06 18.79 1.43
CA GLN A 13 15.44 19.71 2.51
C GLN A 13 16.59 20.65 2.11
N GLU A 14 17.60 20.14 1.41
CA GLU A 14 18.70 20.94 0.91
C GLU A 14 18.22 21.97 -0.13
N SER A 15 17.30 21.59 -1.02
CA SER A 15 16.79 22.46 -2.09
C SER A 15 16.01 23.69 -1.60
N ILE A 16 15.45 23.63 -0.39
CA ILE A 16 14.69 24.73 0.22
C ILE A 16 15.49 25.48 1.30
N LYS A 17 16.71 25.05 1.62
CA LYS A 17 17.50 25.58 2.74
C LYS A 17 17.82 27.07 2.62
N ASP A 18 17.95 27.57 1.38
CA ASP A 18 18.23 28.98 1.08
C ASP A 18 16.95 29.80 0.82
N THR A 19 15.78 29.20 1.04
CA THR A 19 14.48 29.88 0.98
C THR A 19 14.00 30.19 2.40
N ASP A 20 13.31 31.31 2.59
CA ASP A 20 12.60 31.63 3.84
C ASP A 20 11.29 30.83 3.98
N GLU A 21 11.12 29.75 3.20
CA GLU A 21 9.93 28.91 3.21
C GLU A 21 10.06 27.83 4.30
N GLU A 22 9.05 27.73 5.17
CA GLU A 22 8.92 26.56 6.04
C GLU A 22 8.66 25.30 5.19
N LEU A 23 9.15 24.15 5.65
CA LEU A 23 8.88 22.85 5.03
C LEU A 23 7.35 22.68 4.86
N PRO A 24 6.84 22.64 3.62
CA PRO A 24 5.40 22.49 3.43
C PRO A 24 4.96 21.10 3.91
N LEU A 25 3.76 21.04 4.47
CA LEU A 25 3.11 19.76 4.80
C LEU A 25 3.02 18.91 3.52
N SER A 26 3.62 17.73 3.54
CA SER A 26 3.65 16.80 2.43
C SER A 26 3.19 15.44 2.92
N ASN A 27 2.04 15.01 2.41
CA ASN A 27 1.49 13.70 2.66
C ASN A 27 1.47 12.91 1.35
N LEU A 28 2.03 11.70 1.36
CA LEU A 28 2.09 10.88 0.17
C LEU A 28 1.87 9.40 0.50
N ASN A 29 0.89 8.83 -0.18
CA ASN A 29 0.75 7.39 -0.28
C ASN A 29 1.18 6.97 -1.68
N PHE A 30 2.09 6.00 -1.77
CA PHE A 30 2.47 5.42 -3.06
C PHE A 30 2.72 3.92 -2.92
N ALA A 31 2.59 3.21 -4.03
CA ALA A 31 2.98 1.82 -4.15
C ALA A 31 3.88 1.66 -5.39
N VAL A 32 4.98 0.95 -5.22
CA VAL A 32 5.96 0.68 -6.27
C VAL A 32 6.36 -0.79 -6.20
N THR A 33 6.63 -1.38 -7.36
CA THR A 33 7.08 -2.77 -7.47
C THR A 33 8.24 -2.89 -8.43
N ASP A 34 9.16 -3.81 -8.15
CA ASP A 34 10.23 -4.24 -9.06
C ASP A 34 9.84 -5.52 -9.83
N SER A 35 8.54 -5.87 -9.85
CA SER A 35 7.97 -7.14 -10.33
C SER A 35 8.25 -8.38 -9.45
N CYS A 36 9.12 -8.29 -8.45
CA CYS A 36 9.37 -9.36 -7.47
C CYS A 36 8.78 -9.06 -6.10
N GLN A 37 8.79 -7.80 -5.71
CA GLN A 37 8.40 -7.28 -4.40
C GLN A 37 7.54 -6.04 -4.60
N LEU A 38 6.74 -5.71 -3.58
CA LEU A 38 5.95 -4.48 -3.56
C LEU A 38 6.30 -3.69 -2.29
N LEU A 39 6.60 -2.41 -2.47
CA LEU A 39 6.70 -1.43 -1.39
C LEU A 39 5.48 -0.52 -1.48
N ALA A 40 4.73 -0.40 -0.40
CA ALA A 40 3.73 0.65 -0.23
C ALA A 40 4.11 1.55 0.95
N VAL A 41 3.98 2.85 0.78
CA VAL A 41 4.38 3.84 1.79
C VAL A 41 3.18 4.70 2.15
N ARG A 42 3.03 4.97 3.45
CA ARG A 42 2.14 5.99 4.01
C ARG A 42 3.00 7.02 4.72
N PHE A 43 3.19 8.18 4.10
CA PHE A 43 4.15 9.18 4.55
C PHE A 43 3.47 10.51 4.91
N SER A 44 3.96 11.14 5.99
CA SER A 44 3.76 12.54 6.34
C SER A 44 5.13 13.18 6.61
N SER A 45 5.33 14.42 6.17
CA SER A 45 6.53 15.20 6.51
C SER A 45 6.52 15.74 7.95
N ILE A 46 5.39 15.68 8.65
CA ILE A 46 5.20 16.15 10.03
C ILE A 46 4.53 15.05 10.85
N ASP A 47 5.18 14.62 11.94
CA ASP A 47 4.76 13.45 12.75
C ASP A 47 3.43 13.70 13.49
N GLU A 48 3.09 14.95 13.82
CA GLU A 48 1.83 15.32 14.48
C GLU A 48 0.60 15.28 13.56
N PHE A 49 0.81 15.25 12.24
CA PHE A 49 -0.28 15.19 11.26
C PHE A 49 -0.58 13.76 10.83
N GLU A 50 -1.86 13.42 10.79
CA GLU A 50 -2.32 12.12 10.27
C GLU A 50 -2.37 12.18 8.72
N PRO A 51 -1.57 11.39 8.00
CA PRO A 51 -1.61 11.35 6.54
C PRO A 51 -2.88 10.64 6.04
N PRO A 52 -3.25 10.76 4.76
CA PRO A 52 -4.32 9.96 4.16
C PRO A 52 -4.16 8.47 4.46
N SER A 53 -5.27 7.76 4.62
CA SER A 53 -5.25 6.36 5.02
C SER A 53 -4.63 5.46 3.94
N LEU A 54 -3.95 4.42 4.41
CA LEU A 54 -3.46 3.31 3.59
C LEU A 54 -3.67 2.04 4.39
N TYR A 55 -4.24 1.01 3.77
CA TYR A 55 -4.52 -0.27 4.39
C TYR A 55 -3.86 -1.39 3.60
N TYR A 56 -3.57 -2.49 4.28
CA TYR A 56 -3.26 -3.76 3.63
C TYR A 56 -4.12 -4.91 4.18
N SER A 57 -4.29 -5.96 3.38
CA SER A 57 -4.98 -7.19 3.78
C SER A 57 -4.35 -8.43 3.15
N THR A 58 -4.23 -9.50 3.93
CA THR A 58 -3.80 -10.84 3.48
C THR A 58 -4.97 -11.80 3.28
N LYS A 59 -6.21 -11.31 3.45
CA LYS A 59 -7.45 -12.11 3.45
C LYS A 59 -8.54 -11.58 2.52
N ALA A 60 -8.44 -10.33 2.07
CA ALA A 60 -9.47 -9.69 1.25
C ALA A 60 -9.56 -10.24 -0.19
N GLY A 61 -8.53 -10.91 -0.71
CA GLY A 61 -8.41 -11.32 -2.10
C GLY A 61 -9.52 -12.23 -2.61
N PRO A 62 -9.90 -13.31 -1.90
CA PRO A 62 -10.97 -14.18 -2.35
C PRO A 62 -12.29 -13.42 -2.43
N VAL A 63 -12.54 -12.50 -1.50
CA VAL A 63 -13.76 -11.66 -1.49
C VAL A 63 -13.77 -10.68 -2.65
N LEU A 64 -12.64 -10.03 -2.97
CA LEU A 64 -12.56 -9.11 -4.10
C LEU A 64 -12.68 -9.83 -5.44
N ASN A 65 -12.07 -11.02 -5.59
CA ASN A 65 -12.24 -11.86 -6.78
C ASN A 65 -13.72 -12.24 -7.02
N ARG A 66 -14.54 -12.31 -5.96
CA ARG A 66 -16.00 -12.52 -6.10
C ARG A 66 -16.76 -11.27 -6.51
N LYS A 67 -16.30 -10.11 -6.02
CA LYS A 67 -16.93 -8.81 -6.29
C LYS A 67 -16.71 -8.37 -7.74
N TYR A 68 -15.56 -8.74 -8.32
CA TYR A 68 -15.18 -8.46 -9.70
C TYR A 68 -14.86 -9.78 -10.42
N PRO A 69 -15.90 -10.55 -10.82
CA PRO A 69 -15.71 -11.87 -11.42
C PRO A 69 -15.22 -11.79 -12.86
N ASP A 70 -15.39 -10.66 -13.54
CA ASP A 70 -15.06 -10.51 -14.95
C ASP A 70 -13.58 -10.21 -15.17
N HIS A 71 -13.08 -10.46 -16.37
CA HIS A 71 -11.74 -10.02 -16.75
C HIS A 71 -11.66 -8.49 -16.64
N PRO A 72 -10.58 -7.88 -16.09
CA PRO A 72 -10.46 -6.43 -15.95
C PRO A 72 -10.57 -5.64 -17.27
N ASP A 73 -10.36 -6.32 -18.41
CA ASP A 73 -10.56 -5.77 -19.76
C ASP A 73 -12.01 -5.90 -20.30
N GLY A 74 -12.93 -6.47 -19.53
CA GLY A 74 -14.36 -6.60 -19.85
C GLY A 74 -14.74 -7.58 -20.96
N LYS A 75 -13.82 -8.47 -21.37
CA LYS A 75 -14.00 -9.30 -22.58
C LYS A 75 -14.67 -10.65 -22.36
N GLU A 76 -14.76 -11.14 -21.12
CA GLU A 76 -15.35 -12.45 -20.81
C GLU A 76 -16.07 -12.41 -19.45
N GLU A 77 -17.34 -12.78 -19.45
CA GLU A 77 -18.07 -13.10 -18.20
C GLU A 77 -17.58 -14.45 -17.69
N ILE A 78 -17.01 -14.48 -16.48
CA ILE A 78 -16.65 -15.75 -15.84
C ILE A 78 -17.92 -16.32 -15.20
N PRO A 79 -18.37 -17.54 -15.58
CA PRO A 79 -19.53 -18.16 -14.96
C PRO A 79 -19.33 -18.25 -13.44
N LYS A 80 -20.36 -17.89 -12.65
CA LYS A 80 -20.29 -17.96 -11.18
C LYS A 80 -19.92 -19.36 -10.65
N THR A 81 -20.11 -20.39 -11.47
CA THR A 81 -19.72 -21.79 -11.19
C THR A 81 -18.22 -22.06 -11.33
N ALA A 82 -17.45 -21.17 -11.97
CA ALA A 82 -16.00 -21.23 -12.09
C ALA A 82 -15.26 -20.52 -10.94
N MET A 83 -16.00 -20.03 -9.94
CA MET A 83 -15.42 -19.32 -8.79
C MET A 83 -14.76 -20.30 -7.82
N ARG A 84 -13.43 -20.21 -7.72
CA ARG A 84 -12.62 -21.01 -6.81
C ARG A 84 -13.03 -20.84 -5.34
N ALA A 85 -12.98 -21.93 -4.59
CA ALA A 85 -13.21 -21.92 -3.16
C ALA A 85 -12.12 -21.08 -2.44
N THR A 86 -12.43 -20.49 -1.29
CA THR A 86 -11.51 -19.56 -0.58
C THR A 86 -10.11 -20.16 -0.35
N HIS A 87 -10.02 -21.47 -0.08
CA HIS A 87 -8.76 -22.18 0.15
C HIS A 87 -7.98 -22.52 -1.13
N GLU A 88 -8.60 -22.40 -2.30
CA GLU A 88 -7.98 -22.58 -3.62
C GLU A 88 -7.36 -21.28 -4.14
N HIS A 89 -7.61 -20.15 -3.46
CA HIS A 89 -6.88 -18.91 -3.73
C HIS A 89 -5.49 -19.03 -3.10
N GLY A 90 -4.46 -18.76 -3.90
CA GLY A 90 -3.09 -18.67 -3.39
C GLY A 90 -2.93 -17.54 -2.37
N LYS A 91 -1.74 -17.48 -1.74
CA LYS A 91 -1.36 -16.30 -0.96
C LYS A 91 -1.51 -15.04 -1.82
N HIS A 92 -1.97 -13.97 -1.22
CA HIS A 92 -2.10 -12.67 -1.86
C HIS A 92 -2.04 -11.60 -0.77
N VAL A 93 -1.64 -10.40 -1.18
CA VAL A 93 -1.70 -9.22 -0.34
C VAL A 93 -2.31 -8.11 -1.18
N ILE A 94 -3.26 -7.39 -0.60
CA ILE A 94 -3.88 -6.22 -1.23
C ILE A 94 -3.47 -5.00 -0.43
N VAL A 95 -3.14 -3.92 -1.12
CA VAL A 95 -2.94 -2.60 -0.55
C VAL A 95 -3.97 -1.66 -1.19
N ALA A 96 -4.62 -0.84 -0.38
CA ALA A 96 -5.61 0.13 -0.87
C ALA A 96 -5.71 1.34 0.08
N SER A 97 -6.22 2.47 -0.40
CA SER A 97 -6.47 3.66 0.43
C SER A 97 -7.58 3.43 1.47
N GLU A 98 -8.53 2.51 1.18
CA GLU A 98 -9.70 2.23 2.01
C GLU A 98 -10.05 0.72 1.99
N PRO A 99 -10.67 0.16 3.05
CA PRO A 99 -11.18 -1.21 3.06
C PRO A 99 -12.30 -1.42 2.04
N ASN A 100 -12.10 -2.35 1.10
CA ASN A 100 -13.04 -2.58 -0.02
C ASN A 100 -13.87 -3.88 0.08
N THR A 101 -13.90 -4.50 1.27
CA THR A 101 -14.71 -5.69 1.58
C THR A 101 -15.64 -5.44 2.78
N TYR A 102 -16.69 -6.26 2.92
CA TYR A 102 -17.66 -6.13 4.02
C TYR A 102 -17.04 -6.33 5.41
N ASN A 103 -16.00 -7.17 5.52
CA ASN A 103 -15.32 -7.43 6.76
C ASN A 103 -14.10 -6.50 6.89
N THR A 104 -14.33 -5.31 7.45
CA THR A 104 -13.27 -4.32 7.68
C THR A 104 -12.17 -4.82 8.62
N LYS A 105 -12.43 -5.83 9.45
CA LYS A 105 -11.45 -6.44 10.35
C LYS A 105 -10.35 -7.23 9.63
N ASP A 106 -10.54 -7.55 8.35
CA ASP A 106 -9.52 -8.19 7.53
C ASP A 106 -8.49 -7.19 6.98
N TRP A 107 -8.67 -5.89 7.25
CA TRP A 107 -7.80 -4.81 6.80
C TRP A 107 -7.02 -4.21 7.97
N HIS A 108 -5.75 -3.92 7.73
CA HIS A 108 -4.83 -3.35 8.69
C HIS A 108 -4.44 -1.94 8.23
N LEU A 109 -4.73 -0.92 9.05
CA LEU A 109 -4.26 0.44 8.81
C LEU A 109 -2.73 0.45 8.91
N VAL A 110 -2.07 0.95 7.87
CA VAL A 110 -0.63 1.21 7.90
C VAL A 110 -0.39 2.40 8.82
N PRO A 111 0.52 2.30 9.81
CA PRO A 111 0.82 3.42 10.70
C PRO A 111 1.31 4.65 9.93
N SER A 112 1.20 5.84 10.53
CA SER A 112 1.77 7.06 9.95
C SER A 112 3.29 6.91 9.74
N THR A 113 3.80 7.54 8.69
CA THR A 113 5.22 7.57 8.32
C THR A 113 5.86 6.18 8.37
N SER A 114 5.21 5.22 7.68
CA SER A 114 5.59 3.80 7.67
C SER A 114 5.45 3.20 6.29
N PHE A 115 6.07 2.04 6.08
CA PHE A 115 5.96 1.27 4.85
C PHE A 115 5.46 -0.15 5.11
N VAL A 116 4.90 -0.73 4.05
CA VAL A 116 4.56 -2.15 3.93
C VAL A 116 5.45 -2.72 2.83
N LEU A 117 6.30 -3.67 3.18
CA LEU A 117 7.09 -4.45 2.23
C LEU A 117 6.46 -5.83 2.08
N ILE A 118 6.15 -6.18 0.83
CA ILE A 118 5.68 -7.51 0.44
C ILE A 118 6.82 -8.19 -0.30
N ASP A 119 7.37 -9.24 0.30
CA ASP A 119 8.48 -9.99 -0.31
C ASP A 119 7.99 -10.92 -1.43
N LYS A 120 8.95 -11.56 -2.13
CA LYS A 120 8.67 -12.52 -3.21
C LYS A 120 7.86 -13.76 -2.79
N ASN A 121 7.73 -14.01 -1.48
CA ASN A 121 6.97 -15.12 -0.90
C ASN A 121 5.62 -14.64 -0.33
N LEU A 122 5.27 -13.37 -0.56
CA LEU A 122 4.07 -12.70 -0.07
C LEU A 122 4.00 -12.60 1.45
N ASN A 123 5.16 -12.54 2.12
CA ASN A 123 5.24 -12.15 3.52
C ASN A 123 5.18 -10.63 3.63
N VAL A 124 4.51 -10.15 4.67
CA VAL A 124 4.33 -8.72 4.93
C VAL A 124 5.21 -8.28 6.08
N THR A 125 6.02 -7.25 5.83
CA THR A 125 6.76 -6.49 6.86
C THR A 125 6.21 -5.08 6.92
N VAL A 126 5.99 -4.56 8.13
CA VAL A 126 5.56 -3.17 8.35
C VAL A 126 6.54 -2.50 9.28
N GLU A 127 7.14 -1.39 8.85
CA GLU A 127 8.16 -0.68 9.62
C GLU A 127 7.99 0.84 9.50
N LYS A 128 8.39 1.55 10.58
CA LYS A 128 8.43 3.01 10.60
C LYS A 128 9.60 3.51 9.75
N ILE A 129 9.38 4.55 8.97
CA ILE A 129 10.43 5.28 8.28
C ILE A 129 11.17 6.12 9.32
N GLN A 130 12.46 5.88 9.47
CA GLN A 130 13.33 6.72 10.28
C GLN A 130 13.79 7.90 9.43
N LEU A 131 13.37 9.09 9.82
CA LEU A 131 13.80 10.37 9.26
C LEU A 131 15.12 10.82 9.90
#